data_AF-A0A971E7B7-F1
#
_entry.id   AF-A0A971E7B7-F1
#
_cell.length_a   1.000
_cell.length_b   1.000
_cell.length_c   1.000
_cell.angle_alpha   90.00
_cell.angle_beta   90.00
_cell.angle_gamma   90.00
#
_symmetry.space_group_name_H-M   'P 1'
#
loop_
_entity.id
_entity.type
_entity.pdbx_description
1 polymer ?
#
loop_
_entity_poly.entity_id
_entity_poly.type
_entity_poly.pdbx_seq_one_letter_code
_entity_poly.pdbx_strand_id
1 'polypeptide(L)' 'MRSEVTLKDIARETGLSVNTVSRALRGKADISAETTKRVVEVAKRMGYTRNALASQLRTRESGILGLVIADMANPVYSGV' A
#
# COMPACT_ATOMS: atom_id res chain seq x y z
N MET A 1 18.41 -14.64 -1.19
CA MET A 1 17.15 -13.97 -0.79
C MET A 1 17.42 -12.47 -0.76
N ARG A 2 16.76 -11.67 -1.61
CA ARG A 2 16.89 -10.21 -1.54
C ARG A 2 16.02 -9.73 -0.38
N SER A 3 16.64 -9.10 0.61
CA SER A 3 15.95 -8.52 1.76
C SER A 3 15.09 -7.37 1.27
N GLU A 4 13.77 -7.55 1.21
CA GLU A 4 12.83 -6.47 0.93
C GLU A 4 12.94 -5.41 2.03
N VAL A 5 13.02 -4.14 1.63
CA VAL A 5 12.98 -3.02 2.57
C VAL A 5 11.64 -3.02 3.28
N THR A 6 11.67 -2.98 4.61
CA THR A 6 10.47 -2.99 5.44
C THR A 6 10.18 -1.60 6.02
N LEU A 7 8.98 -1.43 6.56
CA LEU A 7 8.61 -0.20 7.28
C LEU A 7 9.54 0.09 8.48
N LYS A 8 10.14 -0.94 9.08
CA LYS A 8 11.09 -0.79 10.19
C LYS A 8 12.40 -0.15 9.74
N ASP A 9 12.82 -0.41 8.51
CA ASP A 9 14.06 0.12 7.95
C ASP A 9 13.89 1.60 7.60
N ILE A 10 12.76 1.95 6.98
CA ILE A 10 12.39 3.35 6.69
C ILE A 10 12.23 4.14 7.99
N ALA A 11 11.62 3.55 9.02
CA ALA A 11 11.50 4.16 10.34
C ALA A 11 12.86 4.48 10.96
N ARG A 12 13.82 3.55 10.84
CA ARG A 12 15.20 3.73 11.31
C ARG A 12 15.93 4.85 10.58
N GLU A 13 15.76 4.94 9.25
CA GLU A 13 16.41 5.96 8.43
C GLU A 13 15.79 7.35 8.58
N THR A 14 14.48 7.42 8.82
CA THR A 14 13.76 8.68 9.02
C THR A 14 13.79 9.17 10.48
N GLY A 15 14.14 8.30 11.43
CA GLY A 15 14.06 8.58 12.87
C GLY A 15 12.64 8.64 13.41
N LEU A 16 11.66 8.11 12.67
CA LEU A 16 10.24 8.15 13.00
C LEU A 16 9.76 6.79 13.51
N SER A 17 8.60 6.78 14.18
CA SER A 17 7.96 5.51 14.54
C SER A 17 7.45 4.78 13.29
N VAL A 18 7.40 3.44 13.34
CA VAL A 18 6.81 2.61 12.27
C VAL A 18 5.37 3.01 11.97
N ASN A 19 4.62 3.44 13.00
CA ASN A 19 3.24 3.92 12.84
C ASN A 19 3.20 5.23 12.06
N THR A 20 4.08 6.18 12.38
CA THR A 20 4.22 7.46 11.66
C THR A 20 4.55 7.24 10.19
N VAL A 21 5.51 6.36 9.88
CA VAL A 21 5.87 6.00 8.51
C VAL A 21 4.70 5.34 7.77
N SER A 22 4.01 4.39 8.42
CA SER A 22 2.82 3.73 7.86
C SER A 22 1.71 4.72 7.53
N ARG A 23 1.45 5.69 8.40
CA ARG A 23 0.43 6.74 8.21
C ARG A 23 0.84 7.74 7.12
N ALA A 24 2.11 8.14 7.10
CA ALA A 24 2.68 9.02 6.08
C ALA A 24 2.57 8.39 4.67
N LEU A 25 2.94 7.12 4.53
CA LEU A 25 2.82 6.38 3.26
C LEU A 25 1.38 6.14 2.82
N ARG A 26 0.42 6.20 3.75
CA ARG A 26 -1.03 6.15 3.47
C ARG A 26 -1.67 7.52 3.22
N GLY A 27 -0.90 8.62 3.31
CA GLY A 27 -1.41 9.97 3.07
C GLY A 27 -2.44 10.46 4.09
N LYS A 28 -2.38 9.98 5.34
CA LYS A 28 -3.26 10.46 6.42
C LYS A 28 -3.00 11.95 6.73
N ALA A 29 -4.06 12.74 6.90
CA ALA A 29 -4.00 14.19 7.18
C ALA A 29 -3.34 14.55 8.53
N ASP A 30 -3.16 13.57 9.42
CA ASP A 30 -2.58 13.75 10.75
C ASP A 30 -1.04 13.91 10.75
N ILE A 31 -0.41 13.87 9.56
CA ILE A 31 1.04 13.99 9.38
C ILE A 31 1.31 15.25 8.55
N SER A 32 2.30 16.07 8.93
CA SER A 32 2.65 17.24 8.15
C SER A 32 3.05 16.87 6.71
N ALA A 33 2.75 17.76 5.76
CA ALA A 33 3.08 17.54 4.36
C ALA A 33 4.60 17.39 4.15
N GLU A 34 5.39 18.09 4.93
CA GLU A 34 6.86 18.01 4.92
C GLU A 34 7.36 16.62 5.36
N THR A 35 6.86 16.10 6.49
CA THR A 35 7.21 14.76 6.97
C THR A 35 6.77 13.70 5.98
N THR A 36 5.59 13.84 5.38
CA THR A 36 5.09 12.92 4.36
C THR A 36 6.00 12.89 3.14
N LYS A 37 6.40 14.05 2.61
CA LYS A 37 7.35 14.15 1.50
C LYS A 37 8.68 13.47 1.82
N ARG A 38 9.25 13.75 3.00
CA ARG A 38 10.51 13.15 3.44
C ARG A 38 10.43 11.63 3.53
N VAL A 39 9.35 11.08 4.09
CA VAL A 39 9.14 9.64 4.19
C VAL A 39 9.00 9.00 2.81
N VAL A 40 8.25 9.62 1.89
CA VAL A 40 8.05 9.11 0.52
C VAL A 40 9.34 9.12 -0.27
N GLU A 41 10.15 10.18 -0.16
CA GLU A 41 11.48 10.26 -0.78
C GLU A 41 12.41 9.15 -0.29
N VAL A 42 12.52 8.96 1.03
CA VAL A 42 13.34 7.89 1.62
C VAL A 42 12.83 6.51 1.18
N ALA A 43 11.52 6.28 1.23
CA ALA A 43 10.92 5.03 0.79
C ALA A 43 11.23 4.72 -0.68
N LYS A 44 11.16 5.71 -1.57
CA LYS A 44 11.54 5.57 -2.98
C LYS A 44 13.02 5.27 -3.15
N ARG A 45 13.89 6.02 -2.47
CA ARG A 45 15.34 5.82 -2.52
C ARG A 45 15.76 4.42 -2.08
N MET A 46 15.10 3.90 -1.05
CA MET A 46 15.33 2.54 -0.55
C MET A 46 14.66 1.45 -1.40
N GLY A 47 13.81 1.80 -2.37
CA GLY A 47 13.08 0.82 -3.18
C GLY A 47 11.94 0.12 -2.42
N TYR A 48 11.38 0.77 -1.40
CA TYR A 48 10.23 0.24 -0.68
C TYR A 48 9.02 0.10 -1.61
N THR A 49 8.54 -1.12 -1.75
CA THR A 49 7.30 -1.44 -2.45
C THR A 49 6.31 -1.99 -1.45
N ARG A 50 5.09 -1.45 -1.44
CA ARG A 50 4.04 -1.97 -0.56
C ARG A 50 3.64 -3.36 -1.02
N ASN A 51 3.87 -4.36 -0.18
CA ASN A 51 3.36 -5.70 -0.42
C ASN A 51 1.83 -5.73 -0.22
N ALA A 52 1.09 -5.73 -1.34
CA ALA A 52 -0.36 -5.70 -1.35
C ALA A 52 -0.96 -6.96 -0.72
N LEU A 53 -0.41 -8.14 -1.02
CA LEU A 53 -0.84 -9.43 -0.44
C LEU A 53 -0.68 -9.44 1.09
N ALA A 54 0.47 -9.00 1.60
CA ALA A 54 0.70 -8.88 3.04
C ALA A 54 -0.24 -7.84 3.68
N SER A 55 -0.57 -6.77 2.96
CA SER A 55 -1.54 -5.79 3.43
C SER A 55 -2.95 -6.40 3.53
N GLN A 56 -3.39 -7.15 2.54
CA GLN A 56 -4.70 -7.81 2.49
C GLN A 56 -4.85 -8.88 3.58
N LEU A 57 -3.80 -9.69 3.80
CA LEU A 57 -3.78 -10.68 4.89
C LEU A 57 -3.97 -10.03 6.26
N ARG A 58 -3.32 -8.89 6.50
CA ARG A 58 -3.44 -8.16 7.76
C ARG A 58 -4.80 -7.47 7.94
N THR A 59 -5.36 -6.90 6.87
CA THR A 59 -6.68 -6.23 6.94
C THR A 59 -7.84 -7.22 6.87
N ARG A 60 -7.60 -8.49 6.49
CA ARG A 60 -8.63 -9.49 6.15
C ARG A 60 -9.60 -9.02 5.07
N GLU A 61 -9.18 -8.03 4.29
CA GLU A 61 -9.95 -7.45 3.20
C GLU A 61 -9.08 -7.53 1.95
N SER A 62 -9.57 -8.23 0.93
CA SER A 62 -8.85 -8.41 -0.34
C SER A 62 -9.00 -7.19 -1.27
N GLY A 63 -10.08 -6.41 -1.11
CA GLY A 63 -10.44 -5.35 -2.06
C GLY A 63 -10.81 -5.89 -3.45
N ILE A 64 -11.09 -7.18 -3.56
CA ILE A 64 -11.46 -7.85 -4.82
C ILE A 64 -12.98 -7.79 -4.97
N LEU A 65 -13.46 -7.23 -6.08
CA LEU A 65 -14.85 -7.35 -6.51
C LEU A 65 -14.99 -8.58 -7.41
N GLY A 66 -15.69 -9.61 -6.93
CA GLY A 66 -15.98 -10.81 -7.71
C GLY A 66 -17.27 -10.63 -8.51
N LEU A 67 -17.19 -10.71 -9.83
CA LEU A 67 -18.36 -10.71 -10.72
C LEU A 67 -18.57 -12.13 -11.25
N VAL A 68 -19.77 -12.68 -11.04
CA VAL A 68 -20.19 -13.98 -11.58
C VAL A 68 -21.23 -13.73 -12.66
N ILE A 69 -20.87 -14.03 -13.90
CA ILE A 69 -21.76 -13.96 -15.07
C ILE A 69 -21.89 -15.33 -15.69
N ALA A 70 -23.11 -15.67 -16.12
CA ALA A 70 -23.43 -16.98 -16.68
C ALA A 70 -22.75 -17.21 -18.03
N ASP A 71 -22.62 -16.15 -18.85
CA ASP A 71 -21.94 -16.21 -20.14
C ASP A 71 -21.42 -14.81 -20.52
N MET A 72 -20.13 -14.71 -20.85
CA MET A 72 -19.47 -13.47 -21.30
C MET A 72 -19.91 -13.05 -22.72
N ALA A 73 -20.44 -13.98 -23.52
CA ALA A 73 -20.88 -13.72 -24.89
C ALA A 73 -22.34 -13.24 -24.99
N ASN A 74 -23.10 -13.25 -23.88
CA ASN A 74 -24.48 -12.82 -23.90
C ASN A 74 -24.57 -11.27 -23.90
N PRO A 75 -25.17 -10.66 -24.94
CA PRO A 75 -25.24 -9.20 -25.07
C PRO A 75 -26.03 -8.49 -23.96
N VAL A 76 -26.82 -9.22 -23.18
CA VAL A 76 -27.49 -8.69 -21.98
C VAL A 76 -26.49 -8.32 -20.87
N TYR A 77 -25.32 -8.96 -20.84
CA TYR A 77 -24.28 -8.74 -19.84
C TYR A 77 -23.05 -8.00 -20.38
N SER A 78 -22.98 -7.74 -21.69
CA SER A 78 -21.83 -7.06 -22.32
C SER A 78 -21.83 -5.53 -22.15
N GLY A 79 -22.84 -4.98 -21.47
CA GLY A 79 -23.03 -3.54 -21.26
C GLY A 79 -22.81 -3.04 -19.83
N VAL A 80 -22.33 -3.90 -18.92
CA VAL A 80 -21.95 -3.57 -17.54
C VAL A 80 -20.43 -3.57 -17.37
#